data_AF-A0A0E2Z615-F1
#
_entry.id   AF-A0A0E2Z615-F1
#
_cell.length_a   1.000
_cell.length_b   1.000
_cell.length_c   1.000
_cell.angle_alpha   90.00
_cell.angle_beta   90.00
_cell.angle_gamma   90.00
#
_symmetry.space_group_name_H-M   'P 1'
#
loop_
_entity.id
_entity.type
_entity.pdbx_description
1 polymer ?
#
loop_
_entity_poly.entity_id
_entity_poly.type
_entity_poly.pdbx_seq_one_letter_code
_entity_poly.pdbx_strand_id
1 'polypeptide(L)' 'MKVIYFEDTDTLYIKVRGSDIAESKDLDENTIFDMEANGNVRTITFEHASQRTNVSRLIVEGIAA' A
#
# COMPACT_ATOMS: atom_id res chain seq x y z
N MET A 1 -7.39 -5.68 -6.45
CA MET A 1 -6.29 -5.34 -5.52
C MET A 1 -4.98 -5.89 -6.08
N LYS A 2 -3.87 -5.18 -5.89
CA LYS A 2 -2.50 -5.60 -6.25
C LYS A 2 -1.60 -5.32 -5.05
N VAL A 3 -0.75 -6.28 -4.69
CA VAL A 3 0.27 -6.13 -3.64
C VAL A 3 1.61 -6.44 -4.27
N ILE A 4 2.60 -5.57 -4.11
CA ILE A 4 3.95 -5.71 -4.66
C ILE A 4 4.96 -5.35 -3.59
N TYR A 5 5.97 -6.19 -3.40
CA TYR A 5 7.15 -5.83 -2.63
C TYR A 5 8.30 -5.54 -3.61
N PHE A 6 8.91 -4.37 -3.49
CA PHE A 6 10.10 -3.95 -4.24
C PHE A 6 11.31 -4.12 -3.33
N GLU A 7 12.09 -5.17 -3.55
CA GLU A 7 13.25 -5.50 -2.71
C GLU A 7 14.34 -4.43 -2.79
N ASP A 8 14.60 -3.88 -3.98
CA ASP A 8 15.62 -2.86 -4.23
C ASP A 8 15.48 -1.62 -3.34
N THR A 9 14.25 -1.26 -2.99
CA THR A 9 13.92 -0.06 -2.19
C THR A 9 13.31 -0.42 -0.83
N ASP A 10 13.26 -1.70 -0.49
CA ASP A 10 12.55 -2.22 0.68
C ASP A 10 11.14 -1.61 0.86
N THR A 11 10.35 -1.60 -0.23
CA THR A 11 9.06 -0.92 -0.28
C THR A 11 7.91 -1.89 -0.53
N LEU A 12 6.89 -1.86 0.33
CA LEU A 12 5.63 -2.57 0.12
C LEU A 12 4.57 -1.62 -0.46
N TYR A 13 4.08 -1.95 -1.64
CA TYR A 13 3.08 -1.19 -2.38
C TYR A 13 1.77 -1.97 -2.47
N ILE A 14 0.68 -1.37 -1.98
CA ILE A 14 -0.66 -1.95 -2.00
C ILE A 14 -1.57 -1.04 -2.79
N LYS A 15 -2.15 -1.55 -3.89
CA LYS A 15 -3.14 -0.87 -4.71
C LYS A 15 -4.50 -1.53 -4.58
N VAL A 16 -5.48 -0.78 -4.08
CA VAL A 16 -6.85 -1.28 -3.87
C VAL A 16 -7.63 -1.26 -5.19
N ARG A 17 -7.70 -0.10 -5.87
CA ARG A 17 -8.48 0.13 -7.09
C ARG A 17 -7.76 1.09 -8.05
N GLY A 18 -8.02 0.97 -9.36
CA GLY A 18 -7.51 1.90 -10.37
C GLY A 18 -8.49 3.04 -10.63
N SER A 19 -8.23 4.20 -10.07
CA SER A 19 -8.88 5.49 -10.38
C SER A 19 -7.85 6.60 -10.16
N ASP A 20 -8.22 7.84 -10.49
CA ASP A 20 -7.34 8.99 -10.32
C ASP A 20 -7.04 9.27 -8.85
N ILE A 21 -5.79 9.66 -8.58
CA ILE A 21 -5.32 10.12 -7.28
C ILE A 21 -5.56 11.63 -7.23
N ALA A 22 -6.28 12.10 -6.21
CA ALA A 22 -6.54 13.52 -6.00
C ALA A 22 -5.57 14.14 -4.98
N GLU A 23 -5.10 13.34 -4.02
CA GLU A 23 -4.22 13.77 -2.94
C GLU A 23 -3.29 12.62 -2.54
N SER A 24 -2.06 12.96 -2.17
CA SER A 24 -1.12 12.07 -1.48
C SER A 24 -0.80 12.67 -0.12
N LYS A 25 -0.88 11.86 0.94
CA LYS A 25 -0.69 12.31 2.32
C LYS A 25 0.19 11.34 3.08
N ASP A 26 1.13 11.90 3.83
CA ASP A 26 1.93 11.14 4.79
C ASP A 26 1.05 10.77 5.99
N LEU A 27 0.98 9.47 6.30
CA LEU A 27 0.45 8.98 7.57
C LEU A 27 1.54 9.08 8.65
N ASP A 28 2.76 8.69 8.29
CA ASP A 28 3.99 8.84 9.08
C ASP A 28 5.18 9.03 8.13
N GLU A 29 6.40 9.14 8.67
CA GLU A 29 7.64 9.34 7.90
C GLU A 29 7.88 8.29 6.81
N ASN A 30 7.31 7.09 6.95
CA ASN A 30 7.58 5.93 6.09
C ASN A 30 6.30 5.36 5.47
N THR A 31 5.19 6.11 5.48
CA THR A 31 3.89 5.62 5.03
C THR A 31 3.10 6.70 4.32
N ILE A 32 2.79 6.46 3.05
CA ILE A 32 2.05 7.38 2.20
C ILE A 32 0.72 6.77 1.80
N PHE A 33 -0.35 7.56 1.92
CA PHE A 33 -1.67 7.25 1.40
C PHE A 33 -1.98 8.11 0.18
N ASP A 34 -2.23 7.45 -0.95
CA ASP A 34 -2.85 8.10 -2.10
C ASP A 34 -4.36 7.96 -1.99
N MET A 35 -5.07 9.08 -2.04
CA MET A 35 -6.52 9.16 -1.87
C MET A 35 -7.18 9.72 -3.13
N GLU A 36 -8.39 9.27 -3.41
CA GLU A 36 -9.24 9.93 -4.40
C GLU A 36 -9.99 11.12 -3.80
N ALA A 37 -10.70 11.89 -4.63
CA ALA A 37 -11.35 13.14 -4.23
C ALA A 37 -12.38 13.01 -3.09
N ASN A 38 -12.90 11.81 -2.82
CA ASN A 38 -13.83 11.57 -1.71
C ASN A 38 -13.14 11.06 -0.41
N GLY A 39 -11.80 11.01 -0.39
CA GLY A 39 -11.01 10.56 0.75
C GLY A 39 -10.78 9.04 0.84
N ASN A 40 -11.25 8.24 -0.12
CA ASN A 40 -10.96 6.81 -0.12
C ASN A 40 -9.52 6.53 -0.53
N VAL A 41 -8.84 5.68 0.24
CA VAL A 41 -7.48 5.20 -0.08
C VAL A 41 -7.50 4.37 -1.36
N ARG A 42 -6.55 4.67 -2.25
CA ARG A 42 -6.29 3.99 -3.52
C ARG A 42 -5.00 3.20 -3.48
N THR A 43 -4.00 3.81 -2.88
CA THR A 43 -2.68 3.22 -2.73
C THR A 43 -2.16 3.42 -1.33
N ILE A 44 -1.42 2.44 -0.84
CA ILE A 44 -0.59 2.57 0.34
C ILE A 44 0.83 2.19 -0.04
N THR A 45 1.77 3.08 0.26
CA THR A 45 3.21 2.84 0.13
C THR A 45 3.80 2.77 1.53
N PHE A 46 4.43 1.64 1.86
CA PHE A 46 5.19 1.44 3.09
C PHE A 46 6.68 1.33 2.74
N GLU A 47 7.47 2.28 3.23
CA GLU A 47 8.92 2.22 3.17
C GLU A 47 9.46 1.42 4.37
N HIS A 48 10.69 0.92 4.22
CA HIS A 48 11.35 0.03 5.17
C HIS A 48 10.48 -1.19 5.55
N ALA A 49 9.79 -1.77 4.57
CA ALA A 49 8.73 -2.75 4.81
C ALA A 49 9.25 -4.01 5.52
N SER A 50 10.49 -4.44 5.24
CA SER A 50 11.12 -5.58 5.92
C SER A 50 11.28 -5.40 7.43
N GLN A 51 11.37 -4.15 7.91
CA GLN A 51 11.48 -3.83 9.33
C GLN A 51 10.12 -3.75 10.03
N ARG A 52 9.05 -3.62 9.25
CA ARG A 52 7.69 -3.36 9.74
C ARG A 52 6.79 -4.59 9.67
N THR A 53 7.10 -5.54 8.80
CA THR A 53 6.32 -6.79 8.63
C THR A 53 7.15 -7.89 7.97
N ASN A 54 6.63 -9.12 7.97
CA ASN A 54 7.21 -10.21 7.22
C ASN A 54 6.81 -10.12 5.73
N VAL A 55 7.63 -9.42 4.94
CA VAL A 55 7.42 -9.26 3.49
C VAL A 55 7.47 -10.58 2.70
N SER A 56 8.04 -11.65 3.28
CA SER A 56 8.09 -12.98 2.65
C SER A 56 6.80 -13.79 2.85
N ARG A 57 5.82 -13.29 3.62
CA ARG A 57 4.57 -14.01 3.90
C ARG A 57 3.36 -13.09 3.83
N LEU A 58 2.48 -13.37 2.87
CA LEU A 58 1.17 -12.75 2.74
C LEU A 58 0.07 -13.75 3.13
N ILE A 59 -0.83 -13.33 4.03
CA ILE A 59 -2.03 -14.10 4.40
C ILE A 59 -3.26 -13.33 3.92
N VAL A 60 -4.17 -14.03 3.28
CA VAL A 60 -5.41 -13.46 2.74
C VAL A 60 -6.57 -14.37 3.12
N GLU A 61 -7.58 -13.82 3.80
CA GLU A 61 -8.72 -14.56 4.34
C GLU A 61 -10.04 -13.88 3.95
N GLY A 62 -11.14 -14.64 3.91
CA GLY A 62 -12.48 -14.10 3.67
C GLY A 62 -12.74 -13.55 2.26
N ILE A 63 -11.88 -13.88 1.28
CA ILE A 63 -12.13 -13.50 -0.12
C ILE A 63 -13.15 -14.46 -0.73
N ALA A 64 -14.35 -13.95 -1.02
CA ALA A 64 -15.31 -14.62 -1.88
C ALA A 64 -14.87 -14.48 -3.34
N ALA A 65 -14.79 -15.61 -4.05
CA ALA A 65 -14.47 -15.68 -5.47
C ALA A 65 -15.68 -15.34 -6.34
#